data_AF-A0A1B0CR19-F1
#
_entry.id   AF-A0A1B0CR19-F1
#
_cell.length_a   1.000
_cell.length_b   1.000
_cell.length_c   1.000
_cell.angle_alpha   90.00
_cell.angle_beta   90.00
_cell.angle_gamma   90.00
#
_symmetry.space_group_name_H-M   'P 1'
#
loop_
_entity.id
_entity.type
_entity.pdbx_description
1 polymer ?
#
loop_
_entity_poly.entity_id
_entity_poly.type
_entity_poly.pdbx_seq_one_letter_code
_entity_poly.pdbx_strand_id
1 'polypeptide(L)'
;MKLLRTDVICGKCNNPITQNKALVGASFYERDGQPYCKDCFEAQFAARCAGCSKAILEKAVIALDVKWHKDCFKCQKCKEPISGNTFAVQDNQPLCTECAGI
;
A
#
# COMPACT_ATOMS: atom_id res chain seq x y z
N MET A 1 24.64 -35.41 -3.71
CA MET A 1 23.73 -34.86 -4.74
C MET A 1 22.99 -33.68 -4.11
N LYS A 2 23.41 -32.44 -4.36
CA LYS A 2 22.68 -31.27 -3.85
C LYS A 2 21.48 -31.08 -4.77
N LEU A 3 20.28 -31.24 -4.21
CA LEU A 3 19.01 -30.99 -4.90
C LEU A 3 19.09 -29.61 -5.55
N LEU A 4 19.05 -29.56 -6.88
CA LEU A 4 18.86 -28.33 -7.65
C LEU A 4 17.45 -27.83 -7.33
N ARG A 5 17.31 -27.07 -6.24
CA ARG A 5 16.15 -26.21 -6.06
C ARG A 5 16.35 -25.09 -7.06
N THR A 6 15.56 -25.06 -8.12
CA THR A 6 15.43 -23.88 -8.97
C THR A 6 14.88 -22.77 -8.08
N ASP A 7 15.77 -21.98 -7.49
CA ASP A 7 15.37 -20.85 -6.67
C ASP A 7 14.58 -19.88 -7.56
N VAL A 8 13.34 -19.57 -7.19
CA VAL A 8 12.55 -18.55 -7.87
C VAL A 8 13.24 -17.21 -7.61
N ILE A 9 13.68 -16.53 -8.67
CA ILE A 9 14.44 -15.27 -8.57
C ILE A 9 13.49 -14.09 -8.77
N CYS A 10 13.52 -13.12 -7.84
CA CYS A 10 12.73 -11.89 -7.97
C CYS A 10 13.16 -11.11 -9.22
N GLY A 11 12.22 -10.85 -10.14
CA GLY A 11 12.47 -10.10 -11.38
C GLY A 11 12.88 -8.64 -11.17
N LYS A 12 12.74 -8.11 -9.94
CA LYS A 12 13.15 -6.74 -9.60
C LYS A 12 14.52 -6.64 -8.94
N CYS A 13 14.73 -7.37 -7.84
CA CYS A 13 15.98 -7.28 -7.07
C CYS A 13 17.01 -8.37 -7.45
N ASN A 14 16.64 -9.32 -8.30
CA ASN A 14 17.45 -10.46 -8.72
C ASN A 14 17.93 -11.36 -7.57
N ASN A 15 17.29 -11.26 -6.40
CA ASN A 15 17.58 -12.12 -5.26
C ASN A 15 16.65 -13.34 -5.25
N PRO A 16 17.10 -14.49 -4.71
CA PRO A 16 16.23 -15.63 -4.43
C PRO A 16 15.05 -15.24 -3.54
N ILE A 17 13.83 -15.63 -3.92
CA ILE A 17 12.61 -15.42 -3.12
C ILE A 17 12.53 -16.46 -2.00
N THR A 18 13.52 -16.41 -1.11
CA THR A 18 13.68 -17.29 0.06
C THR A 18 13.92 -16.48 1.34
N GLN A 19 13.78 -15.15 1.30
CA GLN A 19 14.01 -14.28 2.45
C GLN A 19 12.86 -14.34 3.48
N ASN A 20 12.66 -15.54 4.05
CA ASN A 20 12.63 -15.68 5.49
C ASN A 20 13.11 -17.08 5.90
N LYS A 21 14.06 -17.09 6.83
CA LYS A 21 14.72 -18.28 7.36
C LYS A 21 13.68 -19.27 7.89
N ALA A 22 13.75 -20.52 7.42
CA ALA A 22 13.24 -21.73 8.08
C ALA A 22 11.77 -22.20 7.91
N LEU A 23 11.04 -21.83 6.85
CA LEU A 23 9.82 -22.58 6.48
C LEU A 23 9.80 -22.89 4.99
N VAL A 24 9.77 -24.19 4.67
CA VAL A 24 9.50 -24.68 3.31
C VAL A 24 8.08 -24.23 2.94
N GLY A 25 7.98 -23.32 1.96
CA GLY A 25 6.70 -22.77 1.48
C GLY A 25 6.69 -21.24 1.27
N ALA A 26 7.79 -20.65 0.79
CA ALA A 26 7.80 -19.22 0.47
C ALA A 26 6.88 -18.96 -0.74
N SER A 27 5.83 -18.18 -0.53
CA SER A 27 4.95 -17.69 -1.59
C SER A 27 5.58 -16.45 -2.24
N PHE A 28 5.68 -16.45 -3.57
CA PHE A 28 6.06 -15.27 -4.36
C PHE A 28 4.81 -14.62 -4.96
N TYR A 29 4.94 -13.37 -5.41
CA TYR A 29 3.88 -12.67 -6.14
C TYR A 29 4.20 -12.67 -7.63
N GLU A 30 3.23 -12.97 -8.50
CA GLU A 30 3.43 -12.96 -9.95
C GLU A 30 2.75 -11.73 -10.58
N ARG A 31 3.48 -11.02 -11.46
CA ARG A 31 2.96 -9.94 -12.31
C ARG A 31 3.58 -10.04 -13.69
N ASP A 32 2.74 -10.00 -14.71
CA ASP A 32 3.19 -9.99 -16.11
C ASP A 32 4.15 -11.17 -16.43
N GLY A 33 3.89 -12.33 -15.81
CA GLY A 33 4.71 -13.55 -15.94
C GLY A 33 6.04 -13.53 -15.18
N GLN A 34 6.33 -12.48 -14.40
CA GLN A 34 7.54 -12.37 -13.59
C GLN A 34 7.25 -12.55 -12.09
N PRO A 35 8.06 -13.32 -11.36
CA PRO A 35 7.93 -13.46 -9.91
C PRO A 35 8.62 -12.31 -9.17
N TYR A 36 8.02 -11.86 -8.06
CA TYR A 36 8.50 -10.77 -7.21
C TYR A 36 8.51 -11.21 -5.74
N CYS A 37 9.54 -10.82 -4.99
CA CYS A 37 9.49 -10.91 -3.53
C CYS A 37 8.45 -9.92 -2.98
N LYS A 38 7.95 -10.18 -1.76
CA LYS A 38 6.96 -9.33 -1.09
C LYS A 38 7.36 -7.86 -1.14
N ASP A 39 8.58 -7.52 -0.72
CA ASP A 39 9.04 -6.14 -0.64
C ASP A 39 9.08 -5.44 -2.01
N CYS A 40 9.54 -6.14 -3.05
CA CYS A 40 9.60 -5.57 -4.40
C CYS A 40 8.21 -5.41 -5.01
N PHE A 41 7.35 -6.41 -4.81
CA PHE A 41 5.97 -6.34 -5.29
C PHE A 41 5.23 -5.18 -4.62
N GLU A 42 5.34 -5.06 -3.29
CA GLU A 42 4.74 -3.97 -2.54
C GLU A 42 5.31 -2.61 -2.96
N ALA A 43 6.62 -2.49 -3.13
CA ALA A 43 7.24 -1.23 -3.56
C ALA A 43 6.79 -0.76 -4.96
N GLN A 44 6.56 -1.69 -5.88
CA GLN A 44 6.17 -1.36 -7.27
C GLN A 44 4.67 -1.26 -7.49
N PHE A 45 3.88 -2.12 -6.84
CA PHE A 45 2.48 -2.33 -7.17
C PHE A 45 1.51 -2.02 -6.03
N ALA A 46 1.99 -1.78 -4.80
CA ALA A 46 1.08 -1.36 -3.74
C ALA A 46 0.45 -0.02 -4.07
N ALA A 47 -0.83 0.12 -3.72
CA ALA A 47 -1.52 1.39 -3.85
C ALA A 47 -0.83 2.47 -3.01
N ARG A 48 -0.76 3.69 -3.54
CA ARG A 48 -0.11 4.81 -2.86
C ARG A 48 -1.13 5.71 -2.21
N CYS A 49 -0.81 6.16 -1.01
CA CYS A 49 -1.62 7.11 -0.27
C CYS A 49 -1.59 8.48 -0.95
N ALA A 50 -2.76 9.05 -1.24
CA ALA A 50 -2.86 10.39 -1.82
C ALA A 50 -2.31 11.49 -0.89
N GLY A 51 -2.31 11.27 0.43
CA GLY A 51 -1.82 12.24 1.42
C GLY A 51 -0.31 12.24 1.63
N CYS A 52 0.37 11.09 1.52
CA CYS A 52 1.81 10.99 1.83
C CYS A 52 2.64 10.32 0.75
N SER A 53 2.03 9.86 -0.35
CA SER A 53 2.65 9.14 -1.47
C SER A 53 3.33 7.82 -1.12
N LYS A 54 3.24 7.33 0.12
CA LYS A 54 3.79 6.03 0.54
C LYS A 54 2.83 4.89 0.21
N ALA A 55 3.38 3.68 0.05
CA ALA A 55 2.62 2.46 -0.15
C ALA A 55 1.66 2.18 1.02
N ILE A 56 0.47 1.68 0.70
CA ILE A 56 -0.51 1.20 1.66
C ILE A 56 -0.42 -0.32 1.66
N LEU A 57 0.21 -0.88 2.70
CA LEU A 57 0.41 -2.32 2.87
C LEU A 57 -0.73 -2.99 3.65
N GLU A 58 -1.58 -2.21 4.29
CA GLU A 58 -2.67 -2.67 5.15
C GLU A 58 -4.03 -2.11 4.68
N LYS A 59 -4.96 -1.88 5.62
CA LYS A 59 -6.28 -1.30 5.33
C LYS A 59 -6.13 0.14 4.84
N ALA A 60 -6.80 0.45 3.73
CA ALA A 60 -6.88 1.78 3.16
C ALA A 60 -8.25 2.41 3.43
N VAL A 61 -8.29 3.73 3.59
CA VAL A 61 -9.51 4.52 3.42
C VAL A 61 -9.66 4.82 1.93
N ILE A 62 -10.80 4.47 1.35
CA ILE A 62 -11.14 4.78 -0.04
C ILE A 62 -12.07 5.99 -0.01
N ALA A 63 -11.59 7.12 -0.51
CA ALA A 63 -12.32 8.38 -0.55
C ALA A 63 -11.78 9.24 -1.70
N LEU A 64 -12.66 10.01 -2.34
CA LEU A 64 -12.30 10.87 -3.49
C LEU A 64 -11.69 10.07 -4.66
N ASP A 65 -12.21 8.86 -4.90
CA ASP A 65 -11.70 7.91 -5.92
C ASP A 65 -10.22 7.49 -5.72
N VAL A 66 -9.61 7.84 -4.59
CA VAL A 66 -8.22 7.50 -4.28
C VAL A 66 -8.10 6.82 -2.92
N LYS A 67 -6.91 6.28 -2.63
CA LYS A 67 -6.63 5.56 -1.39
C LYS A 67 -5.80 6.40 -0.44
N TRP A 68 -6.08 6.27 0.85
CA TRP A 68 -5.41 6.99 1.93
C TRP A 68 -5.03 6.02 3.04
N HIS A 69 -3.93 6.30 3.75
CA HIS A 69 -3.77 5.75 5.10
C HIS A 69 -4.81 6.38 6.02
N LYS A 70 -5.25 5.62 7.03
CA LYS A 70 -6.21 6.09 8.05
C LYS A 70 -5.74 7.42 8.68
N ASP A 71 -4.45 7.52 9.02
CA ASP A 71 -3.86 8.72 9.62
C ASP A 71 -3.61 9.87 8.62
N CYS A 72 -3.61 9.56 7.32
CA CYS A 72 -3.45 10.57 6.27
C CYS A 72 -4.79 11.16 5.82
N PHE A 73 -5.91 10.51 6.13
CA PHE A 73 -7.24 11.03 5.83
C PHE A 73 -7.66 12.05 6.90
N LYS A 74 -7.19 13.29 6.71
CA LYS A 74 -7.35 14.40 7.64
C LYS A 74 -7.89 15.63 6.94
N CYS A 75 -8.58 16.47 7.70
CA CYS A 75 -9.16 17.71 7.21
C CYS A 75 -8.07 18.61 6.65
N GLN A 76 -8.27 19.15 5.45
CA GLN A 76 -7.30 20.03 4.82
C GLN A 76 -7.11 21.35 5.60
N LYS A 77 -8.13 21.83 6.31
CA LYS A 77 -8.07 23.08 7.10
C LYS A 77 -7.45 22.87 8.48
N CYS A 78 -8.06 22.06 9.36
CA CYS A 78 -7.58 21.89 10.75
C CYS A 78 -6.49 20.82 10.91
N LYS A 79 -6.23 20.00 9.88
CA LYS A 79 -5.28 18.87 9.91
C LYS A 79 -5.63 17.76 10.90
N GLU A 80 -6.83 17.78 11.48
CA GLU A 80 -7.32 16.71 12.35
C GLU A 80 -7.87 15.52 11.54
N PRO A 81 -7.74 14.29 12.06
CA PRO A 81 -8.28 13.09 11.44
C PRO A 81 -9.80 13.19 11.26
N ILE A 82 -10.29 12.86 10.06
CA ILE A 82 -11.73 12.80 9.81
C ILE A 82 -12.21 11.43 10.27
N SER A 83 -12.80 11.39 11.47
CA SER A 83 -13.27 10.15 12.10
C SER A 83 -14.74 9.82 11.79
N GLY A 84 -15.48 10.78 11.23
CA GLY A 84 -16.90 10.62 10.90
C GLY A 84 -17.15 9.85 9.61
N ASN A 85 -18.38 9.35 9.45
CA ASN A 85 -18.85 8.73 8.20
C ASN A 85 -19.13 9.75 7.09
N THR A 86 -19.19 11.03 7.42
CA THR A 86 -19.47 12.15 6.52
C THR A 86 -18.32 13.15 6.52
N PHE A 87 -18.02 13.68 5.34
CA PHE A 87 -17.02 14.71 5.12
C PHE A 87 -17.42 15.56 3.92
N ALA A 88 -16.90 16.77 3.85
CA ALA A 88 -17.07 17.62 2.67
C ALA A 88 -15.84 17.54 1.77
N VAL A 89 -16.00 17.91 0.50
CA VAL A 89 -14.93 17.93 -0.49
C VAL A 89 -14.77 19.35 -0.99
N GLN A 90 -13.57 19.91 -0.88
CA GLN A 90 -13.22 21.22 -1.42
C GLN A 90 -11.86 21.13 -2.09
N ASP A 91 -11.72 21.61 -3.33
CA ASP A 91 -10.47 21.57 -4.10
C ASP A 91 -9.83 20.16 -4.15
N ASN A 92 -10.67 19.15 -4.37
CA ASN A 92 -10.30 17.73 -4.39
C ASN A 92 -9.62 17.23 -3.10
N GLN A 93 -9.89 17.91 -1.97
CA GLN A 93 -9.33 17.60 -0.66
C GLN A 93 -10.44 17.43 0.38
N PRO A 94 -10.26 16.53 1.36
CA PRO A 94 -11.29 16.24 2.34
C PRO A 94 -11.32 17.30 3.46
N LEU A 95 -12.51 17.72 3.87
CA LEU A 95 -12.75 18.63 4.98
C LEU A 95 -13.65 17.95 6.02
N CYS A 96 -13.36 18.16 7.31
CA CYS A 96 -14.30 17.80 8.37
C CYS A 96 -15.56 18.69 8.29
N THR A 97 -16.67 18.19 8.84
CA THR A 97 -17.97 18.85 8.84
C THR A 97 -17.89 20.24 9.48
N GLU A 98 -17.16 20.37 10.59
CA GLU A 98 -16.92 21.65 11.28
C GLU A 98 -16.22 22.69 10.39
N CYS A 99 -15.16 22.29 9.68
CA CYS A 99 -14.42 23.16 8.76
C CYS A 99 -15.18 23.49 7.47
N ALA A 100 -16.18 22.68 7.14
CA ALA A 100 -17.07 22.85 6.00
C ALA A 100 -18.35 23.63 6.35
N GLY A 101 -18.66 23.80 7.64
CA GLY A 101 -19.87 24.47 8.10
C GLY A 101 -21.15 23.66 7.85
N ILE A 102 -21.05 22.33 7.88
CA ILE A 102 -22.18 21.39 7.71
C ILE A 102 -22.40 20.54 8.95
#